data_AF-A0A353NMX5-F1
#
_entry.id   AF-A0A353NMX5-F1
#
_cell.length_a   1.000
_cell.length_b   1.000
_cell.length_c   1.000
_cell.angle_alpha   90.00
_cell.angle_beta   90.00
_cell.angle_gamma   90.00
#
_symmetry.space_group_name_H-M   'P 1'
#
loop_
_entity.id
_entity.type
_entity.pdbx_description
1 polymer ?
#
loop_
_entity_poly.entity_id
_entity_poly.type
_entity_poly.pdbx_seq_one_letter_code
_entity_poly.pdbx_strand_id
1 'polypeptide(L)'
;YKAIRDFRGDKLSSFRAFAELCITRQIITAIKTATRQKHIPLNSYVSLNKPIYDEDSDRTLLDVISGNKVSDPEDLIISKEEFDDIEDKMREILSPLEWKVLMAYLEGKS
;
A
#
# COMPACT_ATOMS: atom_id res chain seq x y z
N TYR A 1 -8.84 -30.10 -22.72
CA TYR A 1 -8.26 -31.32 -22.11
C TYR A 1 -9.01 -31.78 -20.86
N LYS A 2 -9.09 -30.99 -19.76
CA LYS A 2 -9.74 -31.39 -18.49
C LYS A 2 -11.13 -32.02 -18.66
N ALA A 3 -11.99 -31.43 -19.50
CA ALA A 3 -13.33 -31.97 -19.78
C ALA A 3 -13.32 -33.40 -20.37
N ILE A 4 -12.39 -33.70 -21.27
CA ILE A 4 -12.29 -35.02 -21.93
C ILE A 4 -11.78 -36.06 -20.92
N ARG A 5 -10.77 -35.70 -20.13
CA ARG A 5 -10.15 -36.59 -19.14
C ARG A 5 -11.06 -36.90 -17.96
N ASP A 6 -11.79 -35.89 -17.46
CA ASP A 6 -12.46 -35.96 -16.16
C ASP A 6 -13.97 -36.26 -16.28
N PHE A 7 -14.50 -36.43 -17.51
CA PHE A 7 -15.91 -36.76 -17.72
C PHE A 7 -16.26 -38.17 -17.25
N ARG A 8 -17.44 -38.30 -16.65
CA ARG A 8 -17.97 -39.53 -16.08
C ARG A 8 -19.37 -39.78 -16.63
N GLY A 9 -19.49 -40.75 -17.54
CA GLY A 9 -20.73 -41.04 -18.26
C GLY A 9 -21.83 -41.70 -17.42
N ASP A 10 -21.48 -42.20 -16.23
CA ASP A 10 -22.37 -42.74 -15.21
C ASP A 10 -23.15 -41.65 -14.45
N LYS A 11 -22.87 -40.37 -14.70
CA LYS A 11 -23.54 -39.22 -14.05
C LYS A 11 -24.66 -38.65 -14.93
N LEU A 12 -25.61 -37.97 -14.27
CA LEU A 12 -26.79 -37.37 -14.89
C LEU A 12 -26.52 -36.19 -15.85
N SER A 13 -25.28 -35.73 -15.99
CA SER A 13 -24.95 -34.55 -16.80
C SER A 13 -24.37 -34.96 -18.15
N SER A 14 -24.85 -34.32 -19.23
CA SER A 14 -24.31 -34.54 -20.56
C SER A 14 -22.86 -34.05 -20.67
N PHE A 15 -22.07 -34.69 -21.54
CA PHE A 15 -20.70 -34.25 -21.81
C PHE A 15 -20.65 -32.78 -22.24
N ARG A 16 -21.62 -32.33 -23.03
CA ARG A 16 -21.72 -30.94 -23.48
C ARG A 16 -21.78 -29.96 -22.30
N ALA A 17 -22.68 -30.18 -21.35
CA ALA A 17 -22.83 -29.31 -20.19
C ALA A 17 -21.57 -29.31 -19.30
N PHE A 18 -20.95 -30.47 -19.12
CA PHE A 18 -19.71 -30.59 -18.36
C PHE A 18 -18.52 -29.89 -19.06
N ALA A 19 -18.41 -30.03 -20.38
CA ALA A 19 -17.36 -29.39 -21.16
C ALA A 19 -17.49 -27.87 -21.15
N GLU A 20 -18.70 -27.34 -21.32
CA GLU A 20 -18.99 -25.91 -21.24
C GLU A 20 -18.57 -25.33 -19.89
N LEU A 21 -18.92 -25.99 -18.79
CA LEU A 21 -18.49 -25.60 -17.44
C LEU A 21 -16.95 -25.57 -17.31
N CYS A 22 -16.26 -26.60 -17.81
CA CYS A 22 -14.81 -26.68 -17.75
C CYS A 22 -14.12 -25.57 -18.56
N ILE A 23 -14.65 -25.25 -19.74
CA ILE A 23 -14.12 -24.21 -20.63
C ILE A 23 -14.30 -22.83 -19.99
N THR A 24 -15.51 -22.50 -19.54
CA THR A 24 -15.82 -21.22 -18.90
C THR A 24 -14.94 -20.99 -17.67
N ARG A 25 -14.74 -22.01 -16.84
CA ARG A 25 -13.83 -21.92 -15.68
C ARG A 25 -12.39 -21.67 -16.09
N GLN A 26 -11.89 -22.36 -17.12
CA GLN A 26 -10.52 -22.15 -17.62
C GLN A 26 -10.32 -20.71 -18.14
N ILE A 27 -11.31 -20.16 -18.85
CA ILE A 27 -11.28 -18.76 -19.33
C ILE A 27 -11.23 -17.80 -18.13
N ILE A 28 -12.11 -17.97 -17.14
CA ILE A 28 -12.14 -17.13 -15.93
C ILE A 28 -10.81 -17.21 -15.17
N THR A 29 -10.26 -18.41 -14.98
CA THR A 29 -8.97 -18.60 -14.31
C THR A 29 -7.84 -17.91 -15.08
N ALA A 30 -7.82 -18.02 -16.41
CA ALA A 30 -6.81 -17.35 -17.24
C ALA A 30 -6.88 -15.82 -17.10
N ILE A 31 -8.08 -15.24 -17.21
CA ILE A 31 -8.29 -13.79 -17.02
C ILE A 31 -7.87 -13.37 -15.62
N LYS A 32 -8.38 -14.03 -14.57
CA LYS A 32 -8.04 -13.72 -13.17
C LYS A 32 -6.56 -13.84 -12.88
N THR A 33 -5.84 -14.73 -13.56
CA THR A 33 -4.39 -14.90 -13.40
C THR A 33 -3.64 -13.78 -14.10
N ALA A 34 -4.03 -13.46 -15.34
CA ALA A 34 -3.40 -12.39 -16.13
C ALA A 34 -3.62 -11.00 -15.51
N THR A 35 -4.77 -10.76 -14.86
CA THR A 35 -5.09 -9.50 -14.18
C THR A 35 -4.72 -9.49 -12.70
N ARG A 36 -4.05 -10.54 -12.19
CA ARG A 36 -3.69 -10.65 -10.77
C ARG A 36 -2.57 -9.67 -10.43
N GLN A 37 -2.93 -8.61 -9.73
CA GLN A 37 -2.01 -7.54 -9.32
C GLN A 37 -0.99 -7.92 -8.21
N LYS A 38 -0.93 -9.19 -7.78
CA LYS A 38 -0.09 -9.61 -6.63
C LYS A 38 1.42 -9.45 -6.88
N HIS A 39 1.84 -9.37 -8.14
CA HIS A 39 3.24 -9.11 -8.53
C HIS A 39 3.48 -7.70 -9.11
N ILE A 40 2.45 -6.85 -9.16
CA ILE A 40 2.64 -5.49 -9.68
C ILE A 40 3.67 -4.71 -8.88
N PRO A 41 3.62 -4.68 -7.52
CA PRO A 41 4.67 -4.01 -6.75
C PRO A 41 6.09 -4.57 -6.98
N LEU A 42 6.21 -5.87 -7.31
CA LEU A 42 7.49 -6.53 -7.57
C LEU A 42 8.05 -6.21 -8.96
N ASN A 43 7.18 -6.10 -9.97
CA ASN A 43 7.55 -5.91 -11.38
C ASN A 43 7.51 -4.44 -11.83
N SER A 44 6.92 -3.55 -11.04
CA SER A 44 6.87 -2.10 -11.29
C SER A 44 7.78 -1.31 -10.35
N TYR A 45 8.74 -1.96 -9.69
CA TYR A 45 9.68 -1.25 -8.82
C TYR A 45 10.59 -0.36 -9.67
N VAL A 46 10.55 0.94 -9.40
CA VAL A 46 11.47 1.89 -10.00
C VAL A 46 12.65 2.04 -9.04
N SER A 47 13.83 1.62 -9.47
CA SER A 47 15.05 1.77 -8.66
C SER A 47 15.37 3.25 -8.46
N LEU A 48 15.37 3.70 -7.21
CA LEU A 48 15.73 5.08 -6.85
C LEU A 48 17.20 5.41 -7.16
N ASN A 49 18.06 4.39 -7.26
CA ASN A 49 19.48 4.52 -7.58
C ASN A 49 19.78 4.46 -9.08
N LYS A 50 18.75 4.31 -9.94
CA LYS A 50 18.96 4.27 -11.39
C LYS A 50 19.22 5.70 -11.91
N PRO A 51 20.23 5.91 -12.77
CA PRO A 51 20.45 7.18 -13.46
C PRO A 51 19.21 7.60 -14.28
N ILE A 52 18.84 8.88 -14.24
CA ILE A 52 17.61 9.39 -14.89
C ILE A 52 17.79 9.63 -16.40
N TYR A 53 19.00 9.99 -16.83
CA TYR A 53 19.26 10.46 -18.20
C TYR A 53 20.06 9.46 -19.03
N ASP A 54 21.30 9.18 -18.64
CA ASP A 54 22.21 8.25 -19.32
C ASP A 54 22.91 7.36 -18.29
N GLU A 55 23.42 6.18 -18.68
CA GLU A 55 24.05 5.22 -17.76
C GLU A 55 25.30 5.78 -17.07
N ASP A 56 25.96 6.78 -17.67
CA ASP A 56 27.10 7.51 -17.12
C ASP A 56 26.69 8.73 -16.26
N SER A 57 25.40 8.95 -16.02
CA SER A 57 24.94 10.08 -15.21
C SER A 57 24.96 9.74 -13.72
N ASP A 58 25.67 10.55 -12.93
CA ASP A 58 25.70 10.46 -11.46
C ASP A 58 24.36 10.82 -10.79
N ARG A 59 23.37 11.32 -11.55
CA ARG A 59 22.11 11.83 -11.00
C ARG A 59 21.03 10.76 -11.03
N THR A 60 20.60 10.35 -9.85
CA THR A 60 19.62 9.28 -9.61
C THR A 60 18.23 9.83 -9.31
N LEU A 61 17.20 8.98 -9.37
CA LEU A 61 15.83 9.34 -8.97
C LEU A 61 15.75 9.81 -7.51
N LEU A 62 16.60 9.29 -6.64
CA LEU A 62 16.70 9.73 -5.24
C LEU A 62 17.10 11.21 -5.12
N ASP A 63 17.90 11.72 -6.05
CA ASP A 63 18.39 13.11 -6.05
C ASP A 63 17.38 14.13 -6.58
N VAL A 64 16.28 13.65 -7.19
CA VAL A 64 15.24 14.48 -7.82
C VAL A 64 13.92 14.37 -7.08
N ILE A 65 13.63 13.23 -6.46
CA ILE A 65 12.44 13.08 -5.62
C ILE A 65 12.69 13.83 -4.32
N SER A 66 12.24 15.08 -4.27
CA SER A 66 12.20 15.88 -3.05
C SER A 66 11.52 15.06 -1.94
N GLY A 67 12.21 14.91 -0.81
CA GLY A 67 11.63 14.26 0.37
C GLY A 67 10.31 14.93 0.74
N ASN A 68 9.25 14.15 0.95
CA ASN A 68 7.89 14.64 1.14
C ASN A 68 7.64 15.34 2.50
N LYS A 69 8.66 15.86 3.17
CA LYS A 69 8.50 16.46 4.51
C LYS A 69 9.41 17.64 4.74
N VAL A 70 8.76 18.79 4.85
CA VAL A 70 9.16 20.04 5.53
C VAL A 70 10.67 20.30 5.51
N SER A 71 11.15 20.73 4.34
CA SER A 71 12.50 21.26 4.17
C SER A 71 12.57 22.78 4.34
N ASP A 72 11.43 23.46 4.56
CA ASP A 72 11.43 24.89 4.82
C ASP A 72 11.73 25.15 6.30
N PRO A 73 12.88 25.78 6.63
CA PRO A 73 13.19 26.14 8.01
C PRO A 73 12.14 27.09 8.63
N GLU A 74 11.44 27.91 7.83
CA GLU A 74 10.37 28.77 8.32
C GLU A 74 9.20 27.94 8.86
N ASP A 75 8.72 26.97 8.07
CA ASP A 75 7.64 26.06 8.48
C ASP A 75 8.01 25.23 9.71
N LEU A 76 9.29 24.84 9.84
CA LEU A 76 9.78 24.11 11.02
C LEU A 76 9.75 24.97 12.29
N ILE A 77 10.08 26.25 12.18
CA ILE A 77 10.05 27.18 13.32
C ILE A 77 8.60 27.49 13.69
N ILE A 78 7.74 27.80 12.71
CA ILE A 78 6.31 28.08 12.93
C ILE A 78 5.63 26.88 13.59
N SER A 79 5.82 25.68 13.06
CA SER A 79 5.21 24.47 13.63
C SER A 79 5.67 24.17 15.06
N LYS A 80 6.91 24.54 15.41
CA LYS A 80 7.42 24.42 16.78
C LYS A 80 6.74 25.43 17.71
N GLU A 81 6.63 26.70 17.30
CA GLU A 81 5.97 27.74 18.08
C GLU A 81 4.49 27.42 18.30
N GLU A 82 3.79 26.94 17.27
CA GLU A 82 2.41 26.49 17.39
C GLU A 82 2.25 25.33 18.39
N PHE A 83 3.21 24.41 18.43
CA PHE A 83 3.19 23.30 19.37
C PHE A 83 3.36 23.77 20.82
N ASP A 84 4.32 24.67 21.05
CA ASP A 84 4.57 25.25 22.37
C ASP A 84 3.33 26.03 22.87
N ASP A 85 2.70 26.82 21.99
CA ASP A 85 1.45 27.55 22.27
C ASP A 85 0.29 26.61 22.64
N ILE A 86 0.17 25.48 21.95
CA ILE A 86 -0.83 24.45 22.26
C ILE A 86 -0.55 23.82 23.62
N GLU A 87 0.71 23.51 23.91
CA GLU A 87 1.12 22.91 25.18
C GLU A 87 0.77 23.83 26.37
N ASP A 88 1.08 25.13 26.24
CA ASP A 88 0.80 26.12 27.28
C ASP A 88 -0.70 26.28 27.52
N LYS A 89 -1.51 26.41 26.45
CA LYS A 89 -2.98 26.45 26.57
C LYS A 89 -3.53 25.19 27.23
N MET A 90 -2.99 24.02 26.89
CA MET A 90 -3.41 22.77 27.52
C MET A 90 -3.06 22.73 29.01
N ARG A 91 -1.90 23.29 29.42
CA ARG A 91 -1.51 23.39 30.83
C ARG A 91 -2.40 24.34 31.63
N GLU A 92 -2.92 25.40 31.01
CA GLU A 92 -3.85 26.34 31.64
C GLU A 92 -5.26 25.75 31.83
N ILE A 93 -5.72 24.96 30.85
CA ILE A 93 -7.11 24.49 30.79
C ILE A 93 -7.30 23.14 31.49
N LEU A 94 -6.31 22.25 31.41
CA LEU A 94 -6.42 20.89 31.94
C LEU A 94 -6.12 20.84 33.43
N SER A 95 -6.92 20.06 34.16
CA SER A 95 -6.60 19.71 35.53
C SER A 95 -5.35 18.80 35.59
N PRO A 96 -4.68 18.71 36.75
CA PRO A 96 -3.51 17.84 36.92
C PRO A 96 -3.77 16.37 36.61
N LEU A 97 -5.01 15.90 36.73
CA LEU A 97 -5.40 14.52 36.40
C LEU A 97 -5.54 14.34 34.89
N GLU A 98 -6.25 15.25 34.21
CA GLU A 98 -6.45 15.22 32.76
C GLU A 98 -5.12 15.30 32.02
N TRP A 99 -4.20 16.14 32.49
CA TRP A 99 -2.83 16.21 31.96
C TRP A 99 -2.11 14.86 32.05
N LYS A 100 -2.18 14.18 33.21
CA LYS A 100 -1.55 12.87 33.40
C LYS A 100 -2.15 11.80 32.50
N VAL A 101 -3.47 11.81 32.32
CA VAL A 101 -4.17 10.89 31.41
C VAL A 101 -3.77 11.15 29.96
N LEU A 102 -3.73 12.41 29.54
CA LEU A 102 -3.28 12.81 28.20
C LEU A 102 -1.85 12.34 27.91
N MET A 103 -0.92 12.58 28.84
CA MET A 103 0.47 12.15 28.70
C MET A 103 0.59 10.62 28.63
N ALA A 104 -0.13 9.89 29.48
CA ALA A 104 -0.14 8.43 29.45
C ALA A 104 -0.70 7.88 28.13
N TYR A 105 -1.74 8.51 27.57
CA TYR A 105 -2.30 8.16 26.27
C TYR A 105 -1.31 8.41 25.13
N LEU A 106 -0.63 9.56 25.12
CA LEU A 106 0.39 9.91 24.11
C LEU A 106 1.62 8.98 24.18
N GLU A 107 1.99 8.51 25.38
CA GLU A 107 3.02 7.50 25.59
C GLU A 107 2.58 6.07 25.19
N GLY A 108 1.33 5.88 24.74
CA GLY A 108 0.80 4.59 24.32
C GLY A 108 0.50 3.63 25.47
N LYS A 109 0.29 4.13 26.69
CA LYS A 109 -0.04 3.32 27.88
C LYS A 109 -1.55 3.00 27.98
N SER A 110 -2.22 2.85 26.84
CA SER A 110 -3.67 2.66 26.74
C SER A 110 -4.07 1.24 26.32
#